data_AF-A0A6G2DPW2-F1
#
_entry.id   AF-A0A6G2DPW2-F1
#
_cell.length_a   1.000
_cell.length_b   1.000
_cell.length_c   1.000
_cell.angle_alpha   90.00
_cell.angle_beta   90.00
_cell.angle_gamma   90.00
#
_symmetry.space_group_name_H-M   'P 1'
#
loop_
_entity.id
_entity.type
_entity.pdbx_description
1 polymer ?
#
loop_
_entity_poly.entity_id
_entity_poly.type
_entity_poly.pdbx_seq_one_letter_code
_entity_poly.pdbx_strand_id
1 'polypeptide(L)' 'VKEHYSDRSWQNLQTEVTKAEKVAANTDAKQSEVNEAVEKLTATIEKLVELSEKPILTLTSTDKKILEREAVAKYTL' A
#
# COMPACT_ATOMS: atom_id res chain seq x y z
N VAL A 1 -0.56 8.69 -6.97
CA VAL A 1 -0.89 7.24 -6.98
C VAL A 1 -0.54 6.57 -5.65
N LYS A 2 0.72 6.57 -5.17
CA LYS A 2 1.07 5.98 -3.84
C LYS A 2 0.29 6.57 -2.66
N GLU A 3 0.03 7.89 -2.66
CA GLU A 3 -0.58 8.63 -1.55
C GLU A 3 -2.03 8.24 -1.21
N HIS A 4 -2.66 7.38 -2.02
CA HIS A 4 -4.03 6.88 -1.80
C HIS A 4 -4.07 5.48 -1.18
N TYR A 5 -2.93 4.85 -0.90
CA TYR A 5 -2.88 3.47 -0.40
C TYR A 5 -2.06 3.37 0.88
N SER A 6 -2.42 2.42 1.76
CA SER A 6 -1.67 2.20 3.00
C SER A 6 -0.23 1.79 2.68
N ASP A 7 0.73 2.27 3.48
CA ASP A 7 2.16 1.99 3.28
C ASP A 7 2.44 0.49 3.18
N ARG A 8 1.75 -0.32 3.99
CA ARG A 8 1.88 -1.78 3.98
C ARG A 8 1.38 -2.40 2.68
N SER A 9 0.19 -2.02 2.21
CA SER A 9 -0.36 -2.55 0.95
C SER A 9 0.48 -2.13 -0.25
N TRP A 10 1.05 -0.92 -0.21
CA TRP A 10 1.94 -0.42 -1.24
C TRP A 10 3.28 -1.18 -1.25
N GLN A 11 3.90 -1.41 -0.09
CA GLN A 11 5.13 -2.20 0.02
C GLN A 11 4.95 -3.64 -0.49
N ASN A 12 3.78 -4.25 -0.22
CA ASN A 12 3.44 -5.57 -0.76
C ASN A 12 3.39 -5.56 -2.28
N LEU A 13 2.78 -4.53 -2.90
CA LEU A 13 2.76 -4.38 -4.35
C LEU A 13 4.17 -4.24 -4.93
N GLN A 14 5.01 -3.38 -4.35
CA GLN A 14 6.39 -3.22 -4.82
C GLN A 14 7.21 -4.51 -4.75
N THR A 15 6.99 -5.29 -3.69
CA THR A 15 7.61 -6.61 -3.51
C THR A 15 7.17 -7.58 -4.62
N GLU A 16 5.88 -7.61 -4.93
CA GLU A 16 5.35 -8.51 -5.95
C GLU A 16 5.75 -8.09 -7.38
N VAL A 17 5.81 -6.78 -7.66
CA VAL A 17 6.37 -6.24 -8.91
C VAL A 17 7.82 -6.69 -9.09
N THR A 18 8.65 -6.58 -8.06
CA THR A 18 10.06 -7.01 -8.12
C THR A 18 10.18 -8.52 -8.43
N LYS A 19 9.27 -9.35 -7.93
CA LYS A 19 9.25 -10.79 -8.24
C LYS A 19 8.83 -11.03 -9.69
N ALA A 20 7.78 -10.35 -10.15
CA ALA A 20 7.29 -10.46 -11.52
C ALA A 20 8.35 -10.01 -12.54
N GLU A 21 9.10 -8.94 -12.25
CA GLU A 21 10.23 -8.47 -13.07
C GLU A 21 11.34 -9.53 -13.20
N LYS A 22 11.63 -10.28 -12.13
CA LYS A 22 12.61 -11.39 -12.19
C LYS A 22 12.14 -12.52 -13.10
N VAL A 23 10.85 -12.86 -13.07
CA VAL A 23 10.28 -13.86 -13.99
C VAL A 23 10.31 -13.36 -15.43
N ALA A 24 9.94 -12.09 -15.65
CA ALA A 24 9.94 -11.49 -16.99
C ALA A 24 11.36 -11.36 -17.58
N ALA A 25 12.38 -11.15 -16.76
CA ALA A 25 13.78 -11.09 -17.17
C ALA A 25 14.42 -12.47 -17.39
N ASN A 26 13.79 -13.55 -16.91
CA ASN A 26 14.30 -14.91 -17.08
C ASN A 26 13.91 -15.44 -18.48
N THR A 27 14.90 -15.59 -19.36
CA THR A 27 14.70 -16.10 -20.73
C THR A 27 14.22 -17.55 -20.80
N ASP A 28 14.45 -18.31 -19.73
CA ASP A 28 14.03 -19.71 -19.62
C ASP A 28 12.72 -19.88 -18.85
N ALA A 29 12.05 -18.78 -18.50
CA ALA A 29 10.79 -18.81 -17.76
C ALA A 29 9.74 -19.62 -18.53
N LYS A 30 9.08 -20.54 -17.82
CA LYS A 30 7.95 -21.28 -18.35
C LYS A 30 6.70 -20.41 -18.34
N GLN A 31 5.79 -20.65 -19.28
CA GLN A 31 4.49 -19.97 -19.29
C GLN A 31 3.73 -20.12 -17.97
N SER A 32 3.88 -21.25 -17.27
CA SER A 32 3.28 -21.45 -15.95
C SER A 32 3.81 -20.47 -14.89
N GLU A 33 5.10 -20.14 -14.94
CA GLU A 33 5.72 -19.19 -14.00
C GLU A 33 5.29 -17.76 -14.33
N VAL A 34 5.17 -17.43 -15.62
CA VAL A 34 4.62 -16.15 -16.07
C VAL A 34 3.16 -16.01 -15.62
N ASN A 35 2.34 -17.04 -15.80
CA ASN A 35 0.94 -17.04 -15.36
C ASN A 35 0.83 -16.87 -13.85
N GLU A 36 1.65 -17.58 -13.07
CA GLU A 36 1.67 -17.45 -11.61
C GLU A 36 2.06 -16.03 -11.16
N ALA A 37 3.05 -15.41 -11.81
CA ALA A 37 3.43 -14.03 -11.53
C ALA A 37 2.30 -13.04 -11.83
N VAL A 38 1.56 -13.24 -12.94
CA VAL A 38 0.39 -12.42 -13.30
C VAL A 38 -0.74 -12.59 -12.27
N GLU A 39 -1.05 -13.81 -11.87
CA GLU A 39 -2.09 -14.10 -10.88
C GLU A 39 -1.76 -13.43 -9.54
N LYS A 40 -0.52 -13.57 -9.06
CA LYS A 40 -0.06 -12.96 -7.82
C LYS A 40 -0.07 -11.43 -7.87
N LEU A 41 0.35 -10.85 -8.98
CA LEU A 41 0.34 -9.39 -9.14
C LEU A 41 -1.11 -8.87 -9.15
N THR A 42 -2.01 -9.54 -9.87
CA THR A 42 -3.44 -9.21 -9.92
C THR A 42 -4.07 -9.29 -8.52
N ALA A 43 -3.87 -10.39 -7.81
CA ALA A 43 -4.37 -10.56 -6.45
C ALA A 43 -3.79 -9.53 -5.46
N THR A 44 -2.56 -9.07 -5.69
CA THR A 44 -1.93 -8.04 -4.85
C THR A 44 -2.52 -6.66 -5.13
N ILE A 45 -2.84 -6.36 -6.38
CA ILE A 45 -3.54 -5.13 -6.78
C ILE A 45 -4.96 -5.11 -6.19
N GLU A 46 -5.70 -6.22 -6.26
CA GLU A 46 -7.04 -6.34 -5.66
C GLU A 46 -7.05 -6.20 -4.13
N LYS A 47 -5.94 -6.56 -3.48
CA LYS A 47 -5.75 -6.43 -2.02
C LYS A 47 -5.15 -5.09 -1.61
N LEU A 48 -4.98 -4.14 -2.54
CA LEU A 48 -4.57 -2.79 -2.17
C LEU A 48 -5.60 -2.19 -1.23
N VAL A 49 -5.11 -1.65 -0.13
CA VAL A 49 -5.97 -1.02 0.88
C VAL A 49 -5.90 0.48 0.62
N GLU A 50 -6.97 1.01 0.02
CA GLU A 50 -7.14 2.44 -0.11
C GLU A 50 -7.08 3.08 1.28
N LEU A 51 -6.32 4.17 1.40
CA LEU A 51 -6.53 5.13 2.44
C LEU A 51 -7.88 5.75 2.11
N SER A 52 -8.95 5.21 2.71
CA SER A 52 -10.22 5.94 2.79
C SER A 52 -9.86 7.37 3.18
N GLU A 53 -10.39 8.37 2.47
CA GLU A 53 -10.05 9.78 2.70
C GLU A 53 -9.76 10.00 4.18
N LYS A 54 -8.58 10.57 4.49
CA LYS A 54 -8.22 10.93 5.87
C LYS A 54 -9.50 11.47 6.51
N PRO A 55 -9.96 10.94 7.67
CA PRO A 55 -11.20 11.45 8.26
C PRO A 55 -11.09 12.97 8.26
N ILE A 56 -11.99 13.64 7.55
CA ILE A 56 -12.10 15.08 7.66
C ILE A 56 -12.48 15.27 9.11
N LEU A 57 -11.52 15.68 9.94
CA LEU A 57 -11.77 16.03 11.32
C LEU A 57 -12.66 17.25 11.28
N THR A 58 -13.98 17.04 11.32
CA THR A 58 -14.94 18.10 11.58
C THR A 58 -14.83 18.41 13.06
N LEU A 59 -13.92 19.33 13.39
CA LEU A 59 -13.82 19.86 14.73
C LEU A 59 -15.06 20.71 14.99
N THR A 60 -16.13 20.10 15.53
CA THR A 60 -17.26 20.85 16.07
C THR A 60 -16.82 21.46 17.39
N SER A 61 -16.16 22.62 17.29
CA SER A 61 -15.76 23.51 18.39
C SER A 61 -15.08 22.81 19.56
N THR A 62 -13.76 22.63 19.50
CA THR A 62 -12.96 22.33 20.69
C THR A 62 -11.64 23.09 20.59
N ASP A 63 -11.28 23.78 21.68
CA ASP A 63 -10.20 24.76 21.74
C ASP A 63 -8.88 24.29 21.09
N LYS A 64 -8.31 25.16 20.25
CA LYS A 64 -7.05 25.02 19.51
C LYS A 64 -5.87 24.45 20.33
N LYS A 65 -5.91 24.62 21.67
CA LYS A 65 -4.89 24.18 22.62
C LYS A 65 -4.88 22.67 22.89
N ILE A 66 -5.97 21.96 22.60
CA ILE A 66 -6.07 20.50 22.79
C ILE A 66 -5.49 19.75 21.58
N LEU A 67 -5.62 20.31 20.38
CA LEU A 67 -5.19 19.67 19.12
C LEU A 67 -3.67 19.50 19.01
N GLU A 68 -2.89 20.42 19.60
CA GLU A 68 -1.42 20.38 19.52
C GLU A 68 -0.79 19.24 20.36
N ARG A 69 -1.53 18.66 21.31
CA ARG A 69 -1.01 17.59 22.19
C ARG A 69 -1.30 16.18 21.68
N GLU A 70 -2.27 16.00 20.78
CA GLU A 70 -2.64 14.68 20.24
C GLU A 70 -1.98 14.38 18.88
N ALA A 71 -1.41 15.39 18.23
CA ALA A 71 -0.66 15.23 16.98
C ALA A 71 0.84 14.93 17.18
N VAL A 72 1.29 14.65 18.41
CA VAL A 72 2.65 14.14 18.65
C VAL A 72 2.63 12.62 18.52
N ALA A 73 2.92 12.18 17.29
CA ALA A 73 3.38 10.86 16.88
C ALA A 73 3.41 9.74 17.94
N LYS A 74 2.50 8.77 17.80
CA LYS A 74 2.75 7.38 18.20
C LYS A 74 2.61 6.47 16.98
N TYR A 75 3.58 6.53 16.09
CA TYR A 75 3.95 5.34 15.32
C TYR A 75 5.01 4.62 16.14
N THR A 76 4.57 3.61 16.90
CA THR A 76 5.48 2.72 17.62
C THR A 76 5.93 1.62 16.65
N LEU A 77 7.26 1.41 16.55
CA LEU A 77 7.86 0.24 15.89
C LEU A 77 7.58 -1.04 16.69
#